data_AF-A0A2E6GZK8-F1
#
_entry.id   AF-A0A2E6GZK8-F1
#
_cell.length_a   1.000
_cell.length_b   1.000
_cell.length_c   1.000
_cell.angle_alpha   90.00
_cell.angle_beta   90.00
_cell.angle_gamma   90.00
#
_symmetry.space_group_name_H-M   'P 1'
#
loop_
_entity.id
_entity.type
_entity.pdbx_description
1 polymer ?
#
loop_
_entity_poly.entity_id
_entity_poly.type
_entity_poly.pdbx_seq_one_letter_code
_entity_poly.pdbx_strand_id
1 'polypeptide(L)'
;MKLLCSLIFLLASTSLLAAPKLPRVAFGVDDLIKEFRGPLQLKISELSKNYIVHKSGYHASYKSHTNVNCLWSDIPGGEVLAKVQMNFNLSENTLSESAYYTGCKDQLNLKELVVTTGTELAPISKKQFFKGERSFDLKKNETSKLYRLLAWDDVELFRLTIRRTVNGKIAEFFIREQRFMNATYSFSNEQSRVIYTFYGYNVSYTRKHSQWSMNRGRASYALKVIANNSGVSPFVYLNSDNTPIAAATFQRFFSFSVLQGTIARLADFIKWHNWIFPTTEFQATGVQNSRFLDELRLTFTRLLSNTDLNLVRNLIQEYIKSIEEGLLKVIDNRPKE
;
A
#
# COMPACT_ATOMS: atom_id res chain seq x y z
N MET A 1 34.75 31.27 -51.92
CA MET A 1 34.87 29.81 -51.70
C MET A 1 35.55 29.53 -50.37
N LYS A 2 34.76 29.38 -49.30
CA LYS A 2 35.08 28.78 -47.99
C LYS A 2 33.83 28.99 -47.11
N LEU A 3 33.57 28.07 -46.18
CA LEU A 3 32.40 27.95 -45.30
C LEU A 3 31.19 27.21 -45.89
N LEU A 4 31.29 25.89 -45.98
CA LEU A 4 30.12 24.99 -45.90
C LEU A 4 30.60 23.58 -45.53
N CYS A 5 31.11 23.39 -44.31
CA CYS A 5 31.53 22.05 -43.86
C CYS A 5 31.56 21.80 -42.34
N SER A 6 30.90 22.62 -41.52
CA SER A 6 31.03 22.49 -40.06
C SER A 6 29.71 22.62 -39.29
N LEU A 7 28.64 21.98 -39.77
CA LEU A 7 27.37 21.92 -39.04
C LEU A 7 26.61 20.59 -39.19
N ILE A 8 27.33 19.47 -39.28
CA ILE A 8 26.74 18.12 -39.23
C ILE A 8 27.62 17.22 -38.35
N PHE A 9 27.77 17.58 -37.08
CA PHE A 9 28.33 16.68 -36.07
C PHE A 9 27.88 17.24 -34.72
N LEU A 10 27.09 16.47 -33.95
CA LEU A 10 26.55 16.73 -32.58
C LEU A 10 25.02 16.75 -32.44
N LEU A 11 24.31 15.92 -33.19
CA LEU A 11 23.03 15.36 -32.73
C LEU A 11 23.08 13.83 -32.80
N ALA A 12 24.17 13.24 -32.29
CA ALA A 12 24.11 11.88 -31.79
C ALA A 12 23.41 11.93 -30.43
N SER A 13 22.09 12.11 -30.46
CA SER A 13 21.22 11.77 -29.35
C SER A 13 21.41 10.27 -29.12
N THR A 14 22.34 9.92 -28.23
CA THR A 14 22.39 8.59 -27.62
C THR A 14 21.05 8.43 -26.93
N SER A 15 20.10 7.81 -27.63
CA SER A 15 18.93 7.21 -27.04
C SER A 15 19.47 6.24 -25.99
N LEU A 16 19.49 6.68 -24.72
CA LEU A 16 19.66 5.79 -23.60
C LEU A 16 18.54 4.77 -23.73
N LEU A 17 18.86 3.62 -24.33
CA LEU A 17 17.94 2.50 -24.42
C LEU A 17 17.59 2.13 -22.98
N ALA A 18 16.35 2.46 -22.61
CA ALA A 18 15.84 2.13 -21.29
C ALA A 18 15.86 0.60 -21.15
N ALA A 19 16.37 0.12 -20.02
CA ALA A 19 16.35 -1.31 -19.71
C ALA A 19 14.91 -1.86 -19.87
N PRO A 20 14.74 -3.08 -20.41
CA PRO A 20 13.42 -3.65 -20.62
C PRO A 20 12.64 -3.68 -19.31
N LYS A 21 11.36 -3.32 -19.34
CA LYS A 21 10.55 -3.28 -18.12
C LYS A 21 10.17 -4.71 -17.69
N LEU A 22 10.36 -5.04 -16.42
CA LEU A 22 9.87 -6.29 -15.85
C LEU A 22 8.33 -6.38 -15.96
N PRO A 23 7.76 -7.59 -16.17
CA PRO A 23 6.32 -7.75 -16.32
C PRO A 23 5.61 -7.45 -14.99
N ARG A 24 4.32 -7.08 -15.04
CA ARG A 24 3.52 -6.77 -13.83
C ARG A 24 3.44 -7.91 -12.81
N VAL A 25 3.61 -9.15 -13.25
CA VAL A 25 3.62 -10.34 -12.38
C VAL A 25 4.92 -10.47 -11.58
N ALA A 26 5.97 -9.71 -11.91
CA ALA A 26 7.16 -9.58 -11.09
C ALA A 26 6.93 -8.45 -10.07
N PHE A 27 6.58 -8.84 -8.85
CA PHE A 27 6.25 -7.91 -7.77
C PHE A 27 7.43 -6.99 -7.40
N GLY A 28 7.19 -5.68 -7.43
CA GLY A 28 8.10 -4.69 -6.88
C GLY A 28 8.06 -4.67 -5.35
N VAL A 29 9.02 -3.96 -4.76
CA VAL A 29 9.10 -3.75 -3.31
C VAL A 29 7.85 -3.03 -2.79
N ASP A 30 7.41 -1.99 -3.49
CA ASP A 30 6.23 -1.21 -3.14
C ASP A 30 4.94 -2.05 -3.23
N ASP A 31 4.83 -2.93 -4.24
CA ASP A 31 3.68 -3.82 -4.39
C ASP A 31 3.55 -4.75 -3.17
N LEU A 32 4.66 -5.38 -2.76
CA LEU A 32 4.67 -6.29 -1.61
C LEU A 32 4.35 -5.61 -0.29
N ILE A 33 4.87 -4.40 -0.06
CA ILE A 33 4.56 -3.67 1.18
C ILE A 33 3.12 -3.19 1.18
N LYS A 34 2.59 -2.79 0.03
CA LYS A 34 1.20 -2.34 -0.10
C LYS A 34 0.20 -3.44 0.28
N GLU A 35 0.48 -4.71 0.00
CA GLU A 35 -0.41 -5.83 0.36
C GLU A 35 -0.74 -5.88 1.85
N PHE A 36 0.22 -5.61 2.74
CA PHE A 36 -0.04 -5.60 4.18
C PHE A 36 -0.30 -4.20 4.75
N ARG A 37 0.29 -3.16 4.16
CA ARG A 37 0.19 -1.78 4.65
C ARG A 37 -1.07 -1.06 4.15
N GLY A 38 -1.68 -1.53 3.06
CA GLY A 38 -2.89 -0.97 2.46
C GLY A 38 -4.02 -0.70 3.47
N PRO A 39 -4.35 -1.63 4.38
CA PRO A 39 -5.34 -1.39 5.43
C PRO A 39 -5.00 -0.21 6.36
N LEU A 40 -3.73 -0.03 6.74
CA LEU A 40 -3.29 1.11 7.54
C LEU A 40 -3.40 2.43 6.74
N GLN A 41 -2.95 2.42 5.49
CA GLN A 41 -3.09 3.56 4.59
C GLN A 41 -4.56 3.98 4.43
N LEU A 42 -5.46 3.02 4.22
CA LEU A 42 -6.90 3.24 4.12
C LEU A 42 -7.44 3.84 5.42
N LYS A 43 -7.09 3.26 6.58
CA LYS A 43 -7.54 3.74 7.89
C LYS A 43 -7.14 5.20 8.12
N ILE A 44 -5.89 5.59 7.85
CA ILE A 44 -5.42 6.99 7.99
C ILE A 44 -6.21 7.95 7.07
N SER A 45 -6.44 7.51 5.83
CA SER A 45 -7.24 8.27 4.87
C SER A 45 -8.69 8.44 5.34
N GLU A 46 -9.30 7.40 5.89
CA GLU A 46 -10.67 7.41 6.42
C GLU A 46 -10.82 8.23 7.69
N LEU A 47 -9.84 8.22 8.60
CA LEU A 47 -9.85 9.08 9.78
C LEU A 47 -9.99 10.56 9.39
N SER A 48 -9.28 10.94 8.31
CA SER A 48 -9.32 12.31 7.80
C SER A 48 -10.62 12.69 7.11
N LYS A 49 -11.47 11.71 6.76
CA LYS A 49 -12.78 11.92 6.13
C LYS A 49 -13.92 11.90 7.15
N ASN A 50 -13.80 11.09 8.20
CA ASN A 50 -14.88 10.83 9.15
C ASN A 50 -14.81 11.68 10.43
N TYR A 51 -13.68 12.32 10.71
CA TYR A 51 -13.46 13.05 11.95
C TYR A 51 -12.95 14.47 11.72
N ILE A 52 -13.14 15.32 12.74
CA ILE A 52 -12.57 16.66 12.78
C ILE A 52 -11.06 16.51 12.92
N VAL A 53 -10.32 17.05 11.96
CA VAL A 53 -8.86 16.95 11.95
C VAL A 53 -8.24 18.27 12.33
N HIS A 54 -7.38 18.25 13.35
CA HIS A 54 -6.48 19.35 13.64
C HIS A 54 -5.05 18.96 13.23
N LYS A 55 -4.47 19.71 12.29
CA LYS A 55 -3.12 19.44 11.74
C LYS A 55 -2.16 20.53 12.13
N SER A 56 -0.99 20.15 12.64
CA SER A 56 0.15 21.04 12.85
C SER A 56 1.43 20.33 12.45
N GLY A 57 2.16 20.88 11.48
CA GLY A 57 3.37 20.22 10.97
C GLY A 57 3.09 18.81 10.42
N TYR A 58 3.78 17.83 10.98
CA TYR A 58 3.61 16.39 10.72
C TYR A 58 2.78 15.69 11.80
N HIS A 59 1.98 16.43 12.56
CA HIS A 59 1.07 15.91 13.58
C HIS A 59 -0.38 16.15 13.14
N ALA A 60 -1.22 15.14 13.32
CA ALA A 60 -2.67 15.22 13.18
C ALA A 60 -3.34 14.56 14.37
N SER A 61 -4.33 15.24 14.94
CA SER A 61 -5.25 14.68 15.94
C SER A 61 -6.66 14.65 15.38
N TYR A 62 -7.38 13.57 15.67
CA TYR A 62 -8.74 13.31 15.18
C TYR A 62 -9.73 13.35 16.33
N LYS A 63 -10.84 14.09 16.18
CA LYS A 63 -11.89 14.28 17.19
C LYS A 63 -13.28 14.07 16.58
N SER A 64 -14.27 13.75 17.41
CA SER A 64 -15.69 13.71 17.01
C SER A 64 -16.51 14.77 17.75
N HIS A 65 -17.62 15.22 17.18
CA HIS A 65 -18.61 16.04 17.88
C HIS A 65 -19.52 15.20 18.80
N THR A 66 -19.61 13.90 18.55
CA THR A 66 -20.45 12.95 19.29
C THR A 66 -19.61 11.89 19.98
N ASN A 67 -20.22 11.15 20.90
CA ASN A 67 -19.56 10.01 21.54
C ASN A 67 -19.25 8.93 20.49
N VAL A 68 -18.04 8.36 20.56
CA VAL A 68 -17.59 7.33 19.63
C VAL A 68 -17.22 6.08 20.41
N ASN A 69 -17.75 4.93 19.99
CA ASN A 69 -17.37 3.65 20.54
C ASN A 69 -15.97 3.25 20.05
N CYS A 70 -15.06 3.09 21.01
CA CYS A 70 -13.68 2.67 20.83
C CYS A 70 -13.41 1.45 21.71
N LEU A 71 -13.34 0.24 21.12
CA LEU A 71 -12.94 -0.99 21.81
C LEU A 71 -13.56 -1.14 23.21
N TRP A 72 -14.89 -1.33 23.26
CA TRP A 72 -15.63 -1.57 24.50
C TRP A 72 -15.68 -0.37 25.46
N SER A 73 -15.37 0.83 24.96
CA SER A 73 -15.48 2.07 25.71
C SER A 73 -15.99 3.19 24.82
N ASP A 74 -16.96 3.95 25.30
CA ASP A 74 -17.38 5.17 24.62
C ASP A 74 -16.45 6.31 25.01
N ILE A 75 -15.95 7.03 24.01
CA ILE A 75 -15.15 8.24 24.20
C ILE A 75 -16.06 9.45 23.99
N PRO A 76 -16.12 10.40 24.93
CA PRO A 76 -16.95 11.60 24.80
C PRO A 76 -16.62 12.45 23.57
N GLY A 77 -17.64 13.15 23.04
CA GLY A 77 -17.43 14.18 22.02
C GLY A 77 -16.44 15.25 22.45
N GLY A 78 -15.60 15.73 21.52
CA GLY A 78 -14.58 16.75 21.74
C GLY A 78 -13.20 16.22 22.20
N GLU A 79 -13.14 14.97 22.67
CA GLU A 79 -11.89 14.30 23.03
C GLU A 79 -11.12 13.80 21.80
N VAL A 80 -9.80 13.58 21.98
CA VAL A 80 -8.93 13.05 20.93
C VAL A 80 -9.09 11.54 20.82
N LEU A 81 -9.54 11.09 19.65
CA LEU A 81 -9.79 9.68 19.35
C LEU A 81 -8.54 8.99 18.79
N ALA A 82 -7.73 9.70 18.03
CA ALA A 82 -6.53 9.16 17.42
C ALA A 82 -5.50 10.26 17.15
N LYS A 83 -4.23 9.88 17.09
CA LYS A 83 -3.11 10.75 16.72
C LYS A 83 -2.24 10.04 15.69
N VAL A 84 -1.85 10.78 14.66
CA VAL A 84 -0.88 10.35 13.65
C VAL A 84 0.20 11.40 13.60
N GLN A 85 1.45 11.00 13.89
CA GLN A 85 2.57 11.94 13.93
C GLN A 85 3.81 11.37 13.29
N MET A 86 4.62 12.22 12.66
CA MET A 86 5.92 11.85 12.13
C MET A 86 6.99 12.80 12.63
N ASN A 87 8.08 12.21 13.11
CA ASN A 87 9.33 12.90 13.39
C ASN A 87 10.34 12.52 12.31
N PHE A 88 11.23 13.43 11.97
CA PHE A 88 12.35 13.10 11.09
C PHE A 88 13.61 13.82 11.54
N ASN A 89 14.75 13.21 11.23
CA ASN A 89 16.07 13.77 11.44
C ASN A 89 16.87 13.63 10.14
N LEU A 90 17.38 14.75 9.65
CA LEU A 90 18.21 14.81 8.46
C LEU A 90 19.65 15.11 8.88
N SER A 91 20.55 14.21 8.52
CA SER A 91 22.00 14.36 8.57
C SER A 91 22.54 14.34 7.13
N GLU A 92 23.82 14.72 6.94
CA GLU A 92 24.42 14.93 5.61
C GLU A 92 24.00 13.92 4.54
N ASN A 93 24.11 12.62 4.86
CA ASN A 93 23.82 11.54 3.92
C ASN A 93 22.73 10.58 4.42
N THR A 94 22.04 10.89 5.52
CA THR A 94 21.05 9.99 6.12
C THR A 94 19.81 10.75 6.61
N LEU A 95 18.65 10.27 6.19
CA LEU A 95 17.33 10.73 6.62
C LEU A 95 16.66 9.61 7.42
N SER A 96 16.31 9.88 8.67
CA SER A 96 15.49 8.99 9.50
C SER A 96 14.09 9.58 9.66
N GLU A 97 13.05 8.81 9.37
CA GLU A 97 11.65 9.18 9.54
C GLU A 97 10.95 8.16 10.44
N SER A 98 10.33 8.61 11.53
CA SER A 98 9.59 7.79 12.48
C SER A 98 8.14 8.24 12.52
N ALA A 99 7.22 7.41 12.05
CA ALA A 99 5.78 7.65 12.12
C ALA A 99 5.16 6.84 13.27
N TYR A 100 4.29 7.48 14.04
CA TYR A 100 3.62 6.91 15.20
C TYR A 100 2.11 6.99 14.99
N TYR A 101 1.46 5.86 15.27
CA TYR A 101 0.04 5.63 15.07
C TYR A 101 -0.58 5.32 16.43
N THR A 102 -1.28 6.29 16.99
CA THR A 102 -1.94 6.20 18.29
C THR A 102 -3.45 6.17 18.07
N GLY A 103 -4.12 5.14 18.58
CA GLY A 103 -5.58 5.03 18.51
C GLY A 103 -6.26 5.57 19.76
N CYS A 104 -7.43 5.00 20.09
CA CYS A 104 -8.24 5.47 21.20
C CYS A 104 -7.52 5.29 22.55
N LYS A 105 -7.85 6.17 23.52
CA LYS A 105 -7.24 6.20 24.86
C LYS A 105 -5.72 6.30 24.85
N ASP A 106 -5.17 7.02 23.88
CA ASP A 106 -3.73 7.19 23.70
C ASP A 106 -2.94 5.88 23.59
N GLN A 107 -3.60 4.79 23.17
CA GLN A 107 -2.93 3.52 22.93
C GLN A 107 -2.08 3.63 21.67
N LEU A 108 -0.76 3.77 21.89
CA LEU A 108 0.22 3.61 20.83
C LEU A 108 0.09 2.19 20.29
N ASN A 109 0.11 2.07 18.98
CA ASN A 109 -0.33 0.85 18.33
C ASN A 109 0.76 0.34 17.38
N LEU A 110 1.16 1.20 16.43
CA LEU A 110 2.18 0.90 15.44
C LEU A 110 3.19 2.04 15.37
N LYS A 111 4.44 1.68 15.07
CA LYS A 111 5.51 2.61 14.72
C LYS A 111 6.10 2.17 13.38
N GLU A 112 6.30 3.11 12.47
CA GLU A 112 7.04 2.89 11.23
C GLU A 112 8.33 3.68 11.27
N LEU A 113 9.47 3.00 11.17
CA LEU A 113 10.79 3.62 11.05
C LEU A 113 11.30 3.42 9.63
N VAL A 114 11.67 4.52 8.96
CA VAL A 114 12.34 4.50 7.66
C VAL A 114 13.67 5.22 7.80
N VAL A 115 14.76 4.56 7.45
CA VAL A 115 16.10 5.17 7.40
C VAL A 115 16.59 5.07 5.97
N THR A 116 16.85 6.22 5.34
CA THR A 116 17.30 6.31 3.95
C THR A 116 18.69 6.93 3.94
N THR A 117 19.59 6.36 3.14
CA THR A 117 20.94 6.87 2.90
C THR A 117 21.06 7.26 1.44
N GLY A 118 21.74 8.36 1.14
CA GLY A 118 21.87 8.89 -0.21
C GLY A 118 22.20 10.38 -0.23
N THR A 119 22.01 11.01 -1.38
CA THR A 119 22.21 12.44 -1.59
C THR A 119 20.88 13.15 -1.75
N GLU A 120 20.81 14.46 -1.46
CA GLU A 120 19.61 15.29 -1.67
C GLU A 120 18.33 14.67 -1.06
N LEU A 121 18.47 14.13 0.15
CA LEU A 121 17.37 13.46 0.83
C LEU A 121 16.37 14.50 1.34
N ALA A 122 15.09 14.20 1.16
CA ALA A 122 13.99 15.02 1.65
C ALA A 122 12.92 14.14 2.31
N PRO A 123 12.35 14.58 3.44
CA PRO A 123 11.24 13.87 4.07
C PRO A 123 10.03 13.81 3.15
N ILE A 124 9.18 12.80 3.34
CA ILE A 124 7.92 12.70 2.62
C ILE A 124 7.08 13.95 2.86
N SER A 125 6.33 14.40 1.86
CA SER A 125 5.50 15.59 2.03
C SER A 125 4.38 15.33 3.06
N LYS A 126 3.94 16.37 3.77
CA LYS A 126 2.79 16.29 4.69
C LYS A 126 1.55 15.69 4.01
N LYS A 127 1.31 16.04 2.74
CA LYS A 127 0.21 15.51 1.94
C LYS A 127 0.31 13.98 1.77
N GLN A 128 1.50 13.48 1.42
CA GLN A 128 1.74 12.05 1.29
C GLN A 128 1.60 11.35 2.64
N PHE A 129 2.21 11.90 3.69
CA PHE A 129 2.12 11.35 5.05
C PHE A 129 0.67 11.18 5.53
N PHE A 130 -0.14 12.24 5.46
CA PHE A 130 -1.54 12.20 5.91
C PHE A 130 -2.49 11.43 4.98
N LYS A 131 -2.03 11.02 3.79
CA LYS A 131 -2.72 10.05 2.94
C LYS A 131 -2.24 8.62 3.15
N GLY A 132 -1.25 8.42 4.02
CA GLY A 132 -0.54 7.16 4.17
C GLY A 132 0.19 6.74 2.89
N GLU A 133 0.52 7.65 1.98
CA GLU A 133 1.25 7.35 0.74
C GLU A 133 2.76 7.36 1.03
N ARG A 134 3.46 6.26 0.73
CA ARG A 134 4.92 6.15 0.86
C ARG A 134 5.47 5.16 -0.16
N SER A 135 6.62 5.47 -0.74
CA SER A 135 7.41 4.53 -1.52
C SER A 135 8.59 4.03 -0.69
N PHE A 136 8.74 2.72 -0.69
CA PHE A 136 9.75 1.92 -0.01
C PHE A 136 10.84 1.44 -0.97
N ASP A 137 10.64 1.61 -2.27
CA ASP A 137 11.69 1.41 -3.26
C ASP A 137 12.72 2.56 -3.26
N LEU A 138 13.89 2.32 -3.85
CA LEU A 138 14.98 3.30 -3.94
C LEU A 138 14.74 4.31 -5.08
N LYS A 139 14.76 5.60 -4.74
CA LYS A 139 14.88 6.69 -5.72
C LYS A 139 16.29 6.76 -6.29
N LYS A 140 16.47 7.48 -7.40
CA LYS A 140 17.76 7.58 -8.12
C LYS A 140 18.93 8.03 -7.23
N ASN A 141 18.67 8.97 -6.32
CA ASN A 141 19.63 9.56 -5.38
C ASN A 141 19.79 8.76 -4.06
N GLU A 142 19.08 7.64 -3.89
CA GLU A 142 19.13 6.81 -2.68
C GLU A 142 20.06 5.60 -2.90
N THR A 143 20.95 5.34 -1.95
CA THR A 143 21.90 4.21 -1.94
C THR A 143 21.37 3.03 -1.14
N SER A 144 20.70 3.29 -0.02
CA SER A 144 20.03 2.26 0.78
C SER A 144 18.82 2.80 1.52
N LYS A 145 17.89 1.90 1.86
CA LYS A 145 16.72 2.19 2.67
C LYS A 145 16.41 1.01 3.58
N LEU A 146 16.20 1.30 4.85
CA LEU A 146 15.72 0.39 5.87
C LEU A 146 14.30 0.81 6.22
N TYR A 147 13.37 -0.13 6.20
CA TYR A 147 12.03 0.06 6.72
C TYR A 147 11.77 -0.97 7.81
N ARG A 148 11.27 -0.52 8.96
CA ARG A 148 10.83 -1.38 10.06
C ARG A 148 9.39 -1.01 10.43
N LEU A 149 8.54 -2.02 10.51
CA LEU A 149 7.24 -1.93 11.15
C LEU A 149 7.39 -2.53 12.55
N LEU A 150 7.17 -1.70 13.56
CA LEU A 150 7.26 -2.09 14.95
C LEU A 150 5.87 -1.99 15.59
N ALA A 151 5.63 -2.84 16.57
CA ALA A 151 4.51 -2.65 17.47
C ALA A 151 4.83 -1.58 18.53
N TRP A 152 3.86 -1.28 19.40
CA TRP A 152 3.97 -0.22 20.42
C TRP A 152 5.12 -0.41 21.42
N ASP A 153 5.45 -1.66 21.72
CA ASP A 153 6.53 -2.13 22.61
C ASP A 153 7.88 -2.29 21.89
N ASP A 154 8.03 -1.69 20.71
CA ASP A 154 9.23 -1.74 19.86
C ASP A 154 9.60 -3.16 19.35
N VAL A 155 8.69 -4.13 19.49
CA VAL A 155 8.87 -5.45 18.87
C VAL A 155 8.76 -5.31 17.35
N GLU A 156 9.82 -5.71 16.64
CA GLU A 156 9.86 -5.72 15.18
C GLU A 156 8.91 -6.78 14.63
N LEU A 157 7.98 -6.36 13.77
CA LEU A 157 7.02 -7.21 13.10
C LEU A 157 7.51 -7.57 11.70
N PHE A 158 8.00 -6.56 10.99
CA PHE A 158 8.50 -6.66 9.64
C PHE A 158 9.69 -5.73 9.45
N ARG A 159 10.67 -6.17 8.64
CA ARG A 159 11.77 -5.34 8.20
C ARG A 159 12.06 -5.57 6.72
N LEU A 160 12.29 -4.48 6.01
CA LEU A 160 12.85 -4.45 4.66
C LEU A 160 14.21 -3.75 4.72
N THR A 161 15.23 -4.36 4.14
CA THR A 161 16.48 -3.69 3.79
C THR A 161 16.63 -3.69 2.28
N ILE A 162 16.82 -2.52 1.68
CA ILE A 162 17.11 -2.40 0.25
C ILE A 162 18.40 -1.61 0.04
N ARG A 163 19.25 -2.10 -0.84
CA ARG A 163 20.53 -1.46 -1.19
C ARG A 163 20.75 -1.46 -2.69
N ARG A 164 21.30 -0.36 -3.20
CA ARG A 164 21.72 -0.22 -4.59
C ARG A 164 22.96 -1.07 -4.84
N THR A 165 23.05 -1.65 -6.03
CA THR A 165 24.24 -2.30 -6.57
C THR A 165 24.62 -1.61 -7.87
N VAL A 166 25.81 -1.91 -8.41
CA VAL A 166 26.33 -1.28 -9.64
C VAL A 166 25.30 -1.30 -10.77
N ASN A 167 24.64 -2.45 -10.98
CA ASN A 167 23.68 -2.67 -12.05
C ASN A 167 22.26 -2.96 -11.52
N GLY A 168 21.91 -2.52 -10.31
CA GLY A 168 20.57 -2.80 -9.79
C GLY A 168 20.40 -2.57 -8.30
N LYS A 169 19.71 -3.50 -7.63
CA LYS A 169 19.41 -3.41 -6.20
C LYS A 169 19.11 -4.78 -5.61
N ILE A 170 19.29 -4.91 -4.30
CA ILE A 170 18.96 -6.10 -3.52
C ILE A 170 18.00 -5.68 -2.43
N ALA A 171 16.86 -6.36 -2.30
CA ALA A 171 15.86 -6.13 -1.28
C ALA A 171 15.69 -7.40 -0.44
N GLU A 172 15.92 -7.32 0.86
CA GLU A 172 15.77 -8.44 1.80
C GLU A 172 14.60 -8.17 2.74
N PHE A 173 13.78 -9.20 2.94
CA PHE A 173 12.52 -9.12 3.66
C PHE A 173 12.59 -10.05 4.86
N PHE A 174 12.25 -9.48 6.02
CA PHE A 174 12.32 -10.15 7.31
C PHE A 174 10.97 -10.08 8.01
N ILE A 175 10.66 -11.15 8.73
CA ILE A 175 9.53 -11.23 9.67
C ILE A 175 10.10 -11.65 11.02
N ARG A 176 9.84 -10.87 12.06
CA ARG A 176 10.43 -11.08 13.41
C ARG A 176 11.94 -11.40 13.33
N GLU A 177 12.70 -10.53 12.65
CA GLU A 177 14.16 -10.67 12.44
C GLU A 177 14.62 -11.86 11.58
N GLN A 178 13.73 -12.77 11.19
CA GLN A 178 14.06 -13.90 10.31
C GLN A 178 13.83 -13.54 8.85
N ARG A 179 14.87 -13.69 8.02
CA ARG A 179 14.78 -13.44 6.58
C ARG A 179 13.91 -14.52 5.95
N PHE A 180 12.83 -14.14 5.28
CA PHE A 180 11.96 -15.08 4.55
C PHE A 180 12.09 -14.96 3.03
N MET A 181 12.56 -13.81 2.53
CA MET A 181 12.75 -13.58 1.10
C MET A 181 13.88 -12.60 0.81
N ASN A 182 14.56 -12.79 -0.32
CA ASN A 182 15.44 -11.82 -0.95
C ASN A 182 15.00 -11.64 -2.41
N ALA A 183 14.92 -10.40 -2.89
CA ALA A 183 14.74 -10.05 -4.29
C ALA A 183 15.99 -9.33 -4.81
N THR A 184 16.72 -9.97 -5.73
CA THR A 184 17.89 -9.39 -6.41
C THR A 184 17.48 -8.93 -7.79
N TYR A 185 17.56 -7.63 -8.04
CA TYR A 185 17.26 -7.01 -9.31
C TYR A 185 18.55 -6.65 -10.04
N SER A 186 18.61 -6.93 -11.34
CA SER A 186 19.71 -6.57 -12.22
C SER A 186 19.15 -5.97 -13.49
N PHE A 187 19.69 -4.83 -13.90
CA PHE A 187 19.26 -4.06 -15.05
C PHE A 187 20.45 -3.84 -15.98
N SER A 188 20.22 -4.05 -17.26
CA SER A 188 21.15 -3.75 -18.35
C SER A 188 20.35 -3.26 -19.55
N ASN A 189 21.04 -2.73 -20.56
CA ASN A 189 20.37 -2.24 -21.77
C ASN A 189 19.69 -3.36 -22.56
N GLU A 190 20.09 -4.62 -22.38
CA GLU A 190 19.56 -5.77 -23.12
C GLU A 190 18.51 -6.55 -22.32
N GLN A 191 18.68 -6.63 -21.01
CA GLN A 191 17.85 -7.44 -20.13
C GLN A 191 17.65 -6.80 -18.75
N SER A 192 16.48 -7.09 -18.18
CA SER A 192 16.16 -6.84 -16.78
C SER A 192 15.80 -8.16 -16.13
N ARG A 193 16.38 -8.43 -14.97
CA ARG A 193 16.21 -9.68 -14.25
C ARG A 193 15.85 -9.43 -12.81
N VAL A 194 14.96 -10.26 -12.27
CA VAL A 194 14.75 -10.38 -10.83
C VAL A 194 14.84 -11.83 -10.41
N ILE A 195 15.54 -12.08 -9.30
CA ILE A 195 15.65 -13.38 -8.66
C ILE A 195 15.03 -13.26 -7.26
N TYR A 196 13.96 -13.99 -7.02
CA TYR A 196 13.35 -14.14 -5.70
C TYR A 196 13.88 -15.42 -5.07
N THR A 197 14.60 -15.30 -3.96
CA THR A 197 15.03 -16.44 -3.15
C THR A 197 14.19 -16.49 -1.89
N PHE A 198 13.56 -17.62 -1.63
CA PHE A 198 12.72 -17.85 -0.46
C PHE A 198 13.48 -18.69 0.55
N TYR A 199 13.32 -18.35 1.82
CA TYR A 199 13.98 -19.02 2.94
C TYR A 199 12.92 -19.59 3.88
N GLY A 200 13.23 -20.74 4.49
CA GLY A 200 12.45 -21.25 5.60
C GLY A 200 12.61 -20.39 6.85
N TYR A 201 11.57 -20.31 7.66
CA TYR A 201 11.56 -19.53 8.91
C TYR A 201 10.57 -20.14 9.90
N ASN A 202 10.78 -19.89 11.19
CA ASN A 202 9.87 -20.31 12.26
C ASN A 202 9.71 -19.18 13.27
N VAL A 203 8.59 -18.49 13.22
CA VAL A 203 8.31 -17.31 14.03
C VAL A 203 7.11 -17.55 14.93
N SER A 204 7.21 -17.12 16.18
CA SER A 204 6.11 -17.12 17.13
C SER A 204 5.97 -15.73 17.74
N TYR A 205 4.73 -15.30 17.92
CA TYR A 205 4.39 -14.02 18.51
C TYR A 205 3.20 -14.22 19.44
N THR A 206 3.38 -13.88 20.70
CA THR A 206 2.34 -14.06 21.73
C THR A 206 2.14 -12.73 22.45
N ARG A 207 0.87 -12.37 22.63
CA ARG A 207 0.38 -11.23 23.40
C ARG A 207 -0.84 -11.63 24.22
N LYS A 208 -1.16 -10.79 25.21
CA LYS A 208 -2.28 -10.98 26.15
C LYS A 208 -3.60 -11.41 25.49
N HIS A 209 -3.90 -10.92 24.29
CA HIS A 209 -5.14 -11.23 23.55
C HIS A 209 -4.90 -11.66 22.09
N SER A 210 -3.66 -11.98 21.71
CA SER A 210 -3.35 -12.39 20.33
C SER A 210 -2.10 -13.25 20.31
N GLN A 211 -2.18 -14.43 19.71
CA GLN A 211 -1.03 -15.28 19.47
C GLN A 211 -1.06 -15.77 18.03
N TRP A 212 0.10 -15.75 17.39
CA TRP A 212 0.29 -16.38 16.09
C TRP A 212 1.66 -17.03 16.00
N SER A 213 1.72 -18.13 15.28
CA SER A 213 2.96 -18.79 14.92
C SER A 213 2.93 -19.13 13.44
N MET A 214 4.10 -19.08 12.81
CA MET A 214 4.29 -19.51 11.43
C MET A 214 5.53 -20.36 11.37
N ASN A 215 5.36 -21.61 10.95
CA ASN A 215 6.47 -22.48 10.64
C ASN A 215 6.47 -22.77 9.13
N ARG A 216 7.55 -22.38 8.48
CA ARG A 216 7.84 -22.67 7.08
C ARG A 216 9.19 -23.38 7.02
N GLY A 217 9.26 -24.62 7.50
CA GLY A 217 10.46 -25.47 7.46
C GLY A 217 10.84 -26.01 6.07
N ARG A 218 10.87 -25.18 5.02
CA ARG A 218 11.24 -25.60 3.66
C ARG A 218 12.68 -25.22 3.36
N ALA A 219 13.33 -26.06 2.55
CA ALA A 219 14.62 -25.73 1.95
C ALA A 219 14.50 -24.46 1.10
N SER A 220 15.59 -23.69 1.03
CA SER A 220 15.62 -22.47 0.25
C SER A 220 15.49 -22.78 -1.23
N TYR A 221 14.72 -21.98 -1.96
CA TYR A 221 14.51 -22.15 -3.40
C TYR A 221 14.34 -20.79 -4.07
N ALA A 222 14.46 -20.74 -5.40
CA ALA A 222 14.40 -19.48 -6.14
C ALA A 222 13.40 -19.51 -7.30
N LEU A 223 12.82 -18.35 -7.60
CA LEU A 223 12.07 -18.09 -8.81
C LEU A 223 12.68 -16.89 -9.52
N LYS A 224 12.78 -16.94 -10.85
CA LYS A 224 13.48 -15.93 -11.64
C LYS A 224 12.54 -15.40 -12.73
N VAL A 225 12.60 -14.11 -12.97
CA VAL A 225 11.92 -13.46 -14.10
C VAL A 225 12.96 -12.67 -14.87
N ILE A 226 12.99 -12.87 -16.18
CA ILE A 226 13.88 -12.18 -17.11
C ILE A 226 12.98 -11.50 -18.15
N ALA A 227 13.23 -10.21 -18.38
CA ALA A 227 12.64 -9.43 -19.45
C ALA A 227 13.75 -9.06 -20.44
N ASN A 228 13.56 -9.35 -21.72
CA ASN A 228 14.55 -9.12 -22.77
C ASN A 228 14.04 -8.08 -23.77
N ASN A 229 14.95 -7.30 -24.34
CA ASN A 229 14.63 -6.37 -25.44
C ASN A 229 14.52 -7.06 -26.81
N SER A 230 14.98 -8.30 -26.93
CA SER A 230 15.04 -9.05 -28.19
C SER A 230 14.04 -10.23 -28.24
N GLY A 231 12.98 -10.09 -29.04
CA GLY A 231 12.24 -11.23 -29.62
C GLY A 231 10.84 -11.60 -29.10
N VAL A 232 10.33 -12.72 -29.64
CA VAL A 232 8.92 -13.21 -29.66
C VAL A 232 8.29 -13.49 -28.28
N SER A 233 9.09 -13.80 -27.26
CA SER A 233 8.63 -13.91 -25.86
C SER A 233 9.35 -12.88 -25.02
N PRO A 234 8.73 -11.72 -24.71
CA PRO A 234 9.39 -10.63 -24.01
C PRO A 234 9.77 -10.99 -22.57
N PHE A 235 9.22 -12.08 -22.02
CA PHE A 235 9.42 -12.53 -20.65
C PHE A 235 9.74 -14.02 -20.57
N VAL A 236 10.68 -14.37 -19.70
CA VAL A 236 11.05 -15.76 -19.37
C VAL A 236 10.95 -15.95 -17.86
N TYR A 237 10.28 -17.02 -17.43
CA TYR A 237 10.13 -17.38 -16.02
C TYR A 237 10.90 -18.67 -15.79
N LEU A 238 11.74 -18.72 -14.76
CA LEU A 238 12.54 -19.89 -14.43
C LEU A 238 12.36 -20.30 -12.97
N ASN A 239 12.53 -21.60 -12.69
CA ASN A 239 12.62 -22.12 -11.33
C ASN A 239 14.07 -22.06 -10.78
N SER A 240 14.30 -22.69 -9.63
CA SER A 240 15.61 -22.77 -8.96
C SER A 240 16.71 -23.28 -9.91
N ASP A 241 16.40 -24.31 -10.67
CA ASP A 241 17.32 -25.05 -11.54
C ASP A 241 17.51 -24.40 -12.92
N ASN A 242 16.98 -23.19 -13.11
CA ASN A 242 16.95 -22.46 -14.39
C ASN A 242 16.12 -23.14 -15.49
N THR A 243 15.20 -24.04 -15.14
CA THR A 243 14.27 -24.62 -16.11
C THR A 243 13.12 -23.64 -16.37
N PRO A 244 12.71 -23.42 -17.63
CA PRO A 244 11.56 -22.57 -17.95
C PRO A 244 10.26 -23.12 -17.35
N ILE A 245 9.48 -22.22 -16.77
CA ILE A 245 8.15 -22.51 -16.23
C ILE A 245 7.12 -21.54 -16.82
N ALA A 246 5.85 -21.94 -16.85
CA ALA A 246 4.77 -21.05 -17.24
C ALA A 246 4.61 -19.89 -16.22
N ALA A 247 4.16 -18.73 -16.70
CA ALA A 247 3.88 -17.56 -15.86
C ALA A 247 2.89 -17.88 -14.72
N ALA A 248 1.85 -18.67 -15.01
CA ALA A 248 0.88 -19.12 -14.00
C ALA A 248 1.52 -19.98 -12.90
N THR A 249 2.47 -20.85 -13.28
CA THR A 249 3.23 -21.67 -12.33
C THR A 249 4.11 -20.80 -11.44
N PHE A 250 4.80 -19.82 -12.03
CA PHE A 250 5.56 -18.81 -11.28
C PHE A 250 4.66 -18.08 -10.26
N GLN A 251 3.53 -17.54 -10.71
CA GLN A 251 2.62 -16.78 -9.86
C GLN A 251 2.07 -17.65 -8.72
N ARG A 252 1.69 -18.91 -8.99
CA ARG A 252 1.22 -19.84 -7.96
C ARG A 252 2.27 -20.06 -6.87
N PHE A 253 3.52 -20.35 -7.26
CA PHE A 253 4.59 -20.57 -6.30
C PHE A 253 4.96 -19.31 -5.52
N PHE A 254 4.98 -18.14 -6.18
CA PHE A 254 5.23 -16.87 -5.54
C PHE A 254 4.13 -16.53 -4.51
N SER A 255 2.86 -16.62 -4.92
CA SER A 255 1.70 -16.33 -4.07
C SER A 255 1.65 -17.24 -2.85
N PHE A 256 1.91 -18.54 -3.02
CA PHE A 256 1.89 -19.50 -1.91
C PHE A 256 2.98 -19.19 -0.86
N SER A 257 4.18 -18.81 -1.30
CA SER A 257 5.33 -18.61 -0.40
C SER A 257 5.39 -17.23 0.23
N VAL A 258 4.88 -16.21 -0.46
CA VAL A 258 4.97 -14.81 0.00
C VAL A 258 3.59 -14.27 0.39
N LEU A 259 2.67 -14.17 -0.58
CA LEU A 259 1.42 -13.43 -0.41
C LEU A 259 0.49 -14.11 0.59
N GLN A 260 0.11 -15.36 0.33
CA GLN A 260 -0.81 -16.14 1.18
C GLN A 260 -0.13 -16.63 2.47
N GLY A 261 1.19 -16.74 2.47
CA GLY A 261 1.98 -17.20 3.61
C GLY A 261 2.31 -16.08 4.58
N THR A 262 3.41 -15.38 4.30
CA THR A 262 3.99 -14.41 5.22
C THR A 262 3.22 -13.09 5.24
N ILE A 263 2.90 -12.54 4.06
CA ILE A 263 2.31 -11.20 3.93
C ILE A 263 0.87 -11.16 4.43
N ALA A 264 0.04 -12.16 4.12
CA ALA A 264 -1.33 -12.24 4.62
C ALA A 264 -1.39 -12.21 6.15
N ARG A 265 -0.46 -12.90 6.83
CA ARG A 265 -0.39 -12.91 8.30
C ARG A 265 0.02 -11.56 8.87
N LEU A 266 0.97 -10.86 8.24
CA LEU A 266 1.30 -9.47 8.58
C LEU A 266 0.11 -8.54 8.35
N ALA A 267 -0.64 -8.73 7.26
CA ALA A 267 -1.84 -7.95 6.96
C ALA A 267 -2.92 -8.16 8.04
N ASP A 268 -3.17 -9.40 8.46
CA ASP A 268 -4.12 -9.71 9.53
C ASP A 268 -3.70 -9.10 10.88
N PHE A 269 -2.40 -9.08 11.15
CA PHE A 269 -1.86 -8.40 12.32
C PHE A 269 -2.11 -6.89 12.28
N ILE A 270 -1.86 -6.24 11.14
CA ILE A 270 -2.12 -4.81 10.96
C ILE A 270 -3.61 -4.53 11.04
N LYS A 271 -4.47 -5.41 10.50
CA LYS A 271 -5.93 -5.30 10.67
C LYS A 271 -6.32 -5.33 12.15
N TRP A 272 -5.75 -6.25 12.95
CA TRP A 272 -6.00 -6.28 14.39
C TRP A 272 -5.53 -4.98 15.07
N HIS A 273 -4.35 -4.46 14.71
CA HIS A 273 -3.89 -3.16 15.22
C HIS A 273 -4.88 -2.07 14.81
N ASN A 274 -5.38 -2.09 13.57
CA ASN A 274 -6.35 -1.10 13.10
C ASN A 274 -7.68 -1.07 13.88
N TRP A 275 -8.01 -2.09 14.67
CA TRP A 275 -9.17 -2.08 15.58
C TRP A 275 -8.99 -1.15 16.78
N ILE A 276 -7.76 -0.74 17.12
CA ILE A 276 -7.48 0.25 18.18
C ILE A 276 -7.82 1.68 17.75
N PHE A 277 -7.94 1.92 16.44
CA PHE A 277 -8.50 3.16 15.94
C PHE A 277 -10.02 3.18 16.09
N PRO A 278 -10.62 4.37 16.18
CA PRO A 278 -12.07 4.48 16.19
C PRO A 278 -12.67 3.88 14.91
N THR A 279 -13.92 3.42 15.02
CA THR A 279 -14.65 2.81 13.91
C THR A 279 -14.83 3.84 12.79
N THR A 280 -14.25 3.55 11.63
CA THR A 280 -14.44 4.36 10.42
C THR A 280 -15.59 3.82 9.56
N GLU A 281 -16.35 2.85 10.09
CA GLU A 281 -17.61 2.43 9.51
C GLU A 281 -18.51 3.65 9.41
N PHE A 282 -18.73 4.07 8.18
CA PHE A 282 -19.64 5.16 7.88
C PHE A 282 -21.00 4.88 8.56
N GLN A 283 -21.51 5.84 9.33
CA GLN A 283 -22.91 6.19 9.13
C GLN A 283 -23.03 6.58 7.67
N ALA A 284 -23.53 5.66 6.84
CA ALA A 284 -23.61 5.79 5.39
C ALA A 284 -24.30 7.10 5.00
N THR A 285 -23.52 8.11 4.65
CA THR A 285 -24.02 9.30 3.94
C THR A 285 -23.18 9.65 2.71
N GLY A 286 -21.98 9.07 2.54
CA GLY A 286 -21.06 9.46 1.48
C GLY A 286 -20.88 8.49 0.30
N VAL A 287 -20.66 7.19 0.55
CA VAL A 287 -20.12 6.28 -0.50
C VAL A 287 -21.15 5.28 -1.06
N GLN A 288 -22.20 4.91 -0.32
CA GLN A 288 -23.38 4.30 -0.94
C GLN A 288 -24.07 5.27 -1.92
N ASN A 289 -23.90 6.58 -1.69
CA ASN A 289 -24.48 7.61 -2.53
C ASN A 289 -23.83 7.71 -3.91
N SER A 290 -22.59 7.28 -4.19
CA SER A 290 -22.07 7.47 -5.56
C SER A 290 -22.74 6.54 -6.56
N ARG A 291 -22.85 5.24 -6.25
CA ARG A 291 -23.55 4.27 -7.12
C ARG A 291 -25.05 4.56 -7.19
N PHE A 292 -25.67 4.88 -6.07
CA PHE A 292 -27.08 5.24 -6.01
C PHE A 292 -27.38 6.55 -6.75
N LEU A 293 -26.55 7.59 -6.57
CA LEU A 293 -26.66 8.85 -7.31
C LEU A 293 -26.39 8.66 -8.80
N ASP A 294 -25.42 7.82 -9.19
CA ASP A 294 -25.14 7.51 -10.59
C ASP A 294 -26.31 6.74 -11.24
N GLU A 295 -26.93 5.82 -10.50
CA GLU A 295 -28.13 5.10 -10.92
C GLU A 295 -29.35 6.03 -11.05
N LEU A 296 -29.54 6.95 -10.10
CA LEU A 296 -30.57 8.00 -10.16
C LEU A 296 -30.34 8.97 -11.32
N ARG A 297 -29.09 9.37 -11.58
CA ARG A 297 -28.72 10.24 -12.71
C ARG A 297 -28.98 9.56 -14.05
N LEU A 298 -28.58 8.30 -14.20
CA LEU A 298 -28.84 7.51 -15.41
C LEU A 298 -30.35 7.35 -15.64
N THR A 299 -31.10 7.10 -14.58
CA THR A 299 -32.57 6.99 -14.61
C THR A 299 -33.24 8.31 -14.98
N PHE A 300 -32.75 9.42 -14.44
CA PHE A 300 -33.23 10.75 -14.79
C PHE A 300 -32.94 11.09 -16.25
N THR A 301 -31.75 10.74 -16.77
CA THR A 301 -31.45 10.88 -18.21
C THR A 301 -32.42 10.07 -19.07
N ARG A 302 -32.68 8.80 -18.73
CA ARG A 302 -33.64 7.94 -19.43
C ARG A 302 -35.06 8.51 -19.45
N LEU A 303 -35.49 9.12 -18.34
CA LEU A 303 -36.77 9.80 -18.23
C LEU A 303 -36.82 11.05 -19.13
N LEU A 304 -35.77 11.89 -19.12
CA LEU A 304 -35.68 13.08 -19.98
C LEU A 304 -35.63 12.75 -21.47
N SER A 305 -34.98 11.65 -21.85
CA SER A 305 -34.87 11.21 -23.24
C SER A 305 -36.03 10.34 -23.73
N ASN A 306 -37.03 10.05 -22.88
CA ASN A 306 -38.14 9.12 -23.16
C ASN A 306 -37.68 7.71 -23.65
N THR A 307 -36.54 7.24 -23.14
CA THR A 307 -35.98 5.92 -23.49
C THR A 307 -36.02 4.99 -22.29
N ASP A 308 -36.33 3.71 -22.50
CA ASP A 308 -36.33 2.67 -21.46
C ASP A 308 -37.24 2.97 -20.24
N LEU A 309 -38.40 3.58 -20.45
CA LEU A 309 -39.35 3.97 -19.37
C LEU A 309 -39.79 2.80 -18.47
N ASN A 310 -39.78 1.57 -18.99
CA ASN A 310 -40.05 0.36 -18.21
C ASN A 310 -38.96 0.11 -17.15
N LEU A 311 -37.68 0.39 -17.47
CA LEU A 311 -36.60 0.28 -16.50
C LEU A 311 -36.69 1.36 -15.42
N VAL A 312 -37.10 2.58 -15.80
CA VAL A 312 -37.37 3.68 -14.86
C VAL A 312 -38.48 3.28 -13.88
N ARG A 313 -39.59 2.72 -14.39
CA ARG A 313 -40.72 2.26 -13.56
C ARG A 313 -40.31 1.16 -12.60
N ASN A 314 -39.60 0.14 -13.08
CA ASN A 314 -39.18 -0.99 -12.26
C ASN A 314 -38.24 -0.54 -11.13
N LEU A 315 -37.31 0.36 -11.43
CA LEU A 315 -36.39 0.89 -10.41
C LEU A 315 -37.13 1.66 -9.31
N ILE A 316 -38.09 2.51 -9.68
CA ILE A 316 -38.91 3.25 -8.69
C ILE A 316 -39.70 2.27 -7.81
N GLN A 317 -40.26 1.20 -8.38
CA GLN A 317 -40.98 0.18 -7.63
C GLN A 317 -40.07 -0.59 -6.67
N GLU A 318 -38.83 -0.91 -7.08
CA GLU A 318 -37.83 -1.53 -6.20
C GLU A 318 -37.45 -0.63 -5.02
N TYR A 319 -37.32 0.68 -5.25
CA TYR A 319 -37.06 1.63 -4.16
C TYR A 319 -38.24 1.76 -3.20
N ILE A 320 -39.48 1.84 -3.71
CA ILE A 320 -40.68 1.86 -2.86
C ILE A 320 -40.73 0.60 -1.98
N LYS A 321 -40.60 -0.58 -2.59
CA LYS A 321 -40.59 -1.86 -1.88
C LYS A 321 -39.49 -1.93 -0.83
N SER A 322 -38.28 -1.49 -1.16
CA SER A 322 -37.14 -1.49 -0.22
C SER A 322 -37.38 -0.56 0.98
N ILE A 323 -38.10 0.54 0.79
CA ILE A 323 -38.50 1.46 1.87
C ILE A 323 -39.57 0.82 2.75
N GLU A 324 -40.60 0.22 2.16
CA GLU A 324 -41.67 -0.47 2.87
C GLU A 324 -41.16 -1.66 3.71
N GLU A 325 -40.18 -2.41 3.18
CA GLU A 325 -39.52 -3.52 3.87
C GLU A 325 -38.48 -3.06 4.91
N GLY A 326 -38.23 -1.75 5.03
CA GLY A 326 -37.27 -1.18 5.99
C GLY A 326 -35.80 -1.42 5.62
N LEU A 327 -35.52 -1.93 4.42
CA LEU A 327 -34.17 -2.18 3.89
C LEU A 327 -33.50 -0.89 3.41
N LEU A 328 -34.28 0.09 2.96
CA LEU A 328 -33.86 1.44 2.60
C LEU A 328 -34.49 2.45 3.56
N LYS A 329 -33.66 3.23 4.26
CA LYS A 329 -34.13 4.31 5.14
C LYS A 329 -33.91 5.66 4.47
N VAL A 330 -34.99 6.43 4.32
CA VAL A 330 -34.95 7.79 3.76
C VAL A 330 -35.16 8.80 4.89
N ILE A 331 -34.26 9.77 4.99
CA ILE A 331 -34.40 10.92 5.90
C ILE A 331 -34.85 12.10 5.04
N ASP A 332 -36.10 12.55 5.21
CA ASP A 332 -36.63 13.70 4.48
C ASP A 332 -36.18 15.00 5.14
N ASN A 333 -35.27 15.70 4.47
CA ASN A 333 -34.74 17.01 4.89
C ASN A 333 -35.28 18.15 4.01
N ARG A 334 -36.29 17.90 3.16
CA ARG A 334 -36.92 18.97 2.39
C ARG A 334 -37.65 19.94 3.33
N PRO A 335 -37.75 21.23 3.00
CA PRO A 335 -38.59 22.15 3.74
C PRO A 335 -40.00 21.58 3.83
N LYS A 336 -40.59 21.55 5.03
CA LYS A 336 -42.01 21.22 5.16
C LYS A 336 -42.80 22.34 4.49
N GLU A 337 -43.59 21.97 3.47
CA GLU A 337 -44.55 22.87 2.84
C GLU A 337 -45.67 23.26 3.81
#